data_AF-A0AAW5WA80-F1
#
_entry.id   AF-A0AAW5WA80-F1
#
_cell.length_a   1.000
_cell.length_b   1.000
_cell.length_c   1.000
_cell.angle_alpha   90.00
_cell.angle_beta   90.00
_cell.angle_gamma   90.00
#
_symmetry.space_group_name_H-M   'P 1'
#
loop_
_entity.id
_entity.type
_entity.pdbx_description
1 polymer ?
#
loop_
_entity_poly.entity_id
_entity_poly.type
_entity_poly.pdbx_seq_one_letter_code
_entity_poly.pdbx_strand_id
1 'polypeptide(L)'
;MIDKDQIIKTQQEKIERIEQLQEELHKLSMLGLLTVKLLGLPNELEKSLKVTHDISHVIKDVLNGMSPSEAIKQNMTEDDEEEE
;
A
#
# COMPACT_ATOMS: atom_id res chain seq x y z
N MET A 1 -24.62 -14.52 -25.62
CA MET A 1 -23.14 -14.54 -25.62
C MET A 1 -22.68 -13.56 -24.55
N ILE A 2 -21.75 -13.96 -23.70
CA ILE A 2 -21.19 -13.04 -22.69
C ILE A 2 -20.31 -12.02 -23.43
N ASP A 3 -20.54 -10.74 -23.18
CA ASP A 3 -19.73 -9.65 -23.73
C ASP A 3 -18.40 -9.59 -22.97
N LYS A 4 -17.36 -10.18 -23.57
CA LYS A 4 -16.02 -10.23 -22.99
C LYS A 4 -15.42 -8.84 -22.84
N ASP A 5 -15.73 -7.91 -23.74
CA ASP A 5 -15.18 -6.55 -23.74
C ASP A 5 -15.75 -5.75 -22.57
N GLN A 6 -17.05 -5.92 -22.28
CA GLN A 6 -17.68 -5.33 -21.10
C GLN A 6 -17.06 -5.86 -19.79
N ILE A 7 -16.75 -7.16 -19.72
CA ILE A 7 -16.09 -7.75 -18.55
C ILE A 7 -14.69 -7.19 -18.38
N ILE A 8 -13.89 -7.13 -19.45
CA ILE A 8 -12.52 -6.59 -19.41
C ILE A 8 -12.55 -5.14 -18.93
N LYS A 9 -13.43 -4.31 -19.51
CA LYS A 9 -13.61 -2.92 -19.08
C LYS A 9 -13.95 -2.81 -17.60
N THR A 10 -14.90 -3.60 -17.13
CA THR A 10 -15.33 -3.60 -15.72
C THR A 10 -14.19 -4.01 -14.77
N GLN A 11 -13.35 -4.97 -15.17
CA GLN A 11 -12.19 -5.36 -14.37
C GLN A 11 -11.10 -4.29 -14.38
N GLN A 12 -10.83 -3.66 -15.53
CA GLN A 12 -9.87 -2.57 -15.61
C GLN A 12 -10.26 -1.37 -14.73
N GLU A 13 -11.53 -1.00 -14.72
CA GLU A 13 -12.04 0.06 -13.83
C GLU A 13 -11.90 -0.31 -12.35
N LYS A 14 -11.91 -1.61 -11.99
CA LYS A 14 -11.64 -2.05 -10.60
C LYS A 14 -10.16 -1.94 -10.27
N ILE A 15 -9.28 -2.31 -11.20
CA ILE A 15 -7.82 -2.20 -11.05
C ILE A 15 -7.43 -0.72 -10.87
N GLU A 16 -7.95 0.19 -11.70
CA GLU A 16 -7.70 1.62 -11.59
C GLU A 16 -8.13 2.21 -10.23
N ARG A 17 -9.26 1.76 -9.68
CA ARG A 17 -9.69 2.16 -8.33
C ARG A 17 -8.77 1.64 -7.23
N ILE A 18 -8.16 0.47 -7.41
CA ILE A 18 -7.18 -0.10 -6.48
C ILE A 18 -5.84 0.63 -6.60
N GLU A 19 -5.42 1.03 -7.80
CA GLU A 19 -4.26 1.91 -8.04
C GLU A 19 -4.44 3.26 -7.33
N GLN A 20 -5.62 3.87 -7.45
CA GLN A 20 -5.94 5.11 -6.74
C GLN A 20 -5.88 4.93 -5.21
N LEU A 21 -6.46 3.84 -4.69
CA LEU A 21 -6.38 3.50 -3.26
C LEU A 21 -4.92 3.34 -2.81
N GLN A 22 -4.10 2.65 -3.61
CA GLN A 22 -2.67 2.47 -3.34
C GLN A 22 -1.96 3.82 -3.20
N GLU A 23 -2.17 4.74 -4.14
CA GLU A 23 -1.59 6.07 -4.10
C GLU A 23 -2.07 6.90 -2.90
N GLU A 24 -3.37 6.85 -2.59
CA GLU A 24 -3.95 7.58 -1.46
C GLU A 24 -3.39 7.10 -0.12
N LEU A 25 -3.27 5.78 0.08
CA LEU A 25 -2.67 5.21 1.29
C LEU A 25 -1.19 5.60 1.43
N HIS A 26 -0.43 5.57 0.33
CA HIS A 26 0.97 5.98 0.32
C HIS A 26 1.14 7.48 0.64
N LYS A 27 0.33 8.35 0.04
CA LYS A 27 0.37 9.80 0.31
C LYS A 27 -0.06 10.12 1.75
N LEU A 28 -1.13 9.47 2.23
CA LEU A 28 -1.65 9.65 3.59
C LEU A 28 -0.63 9.24 4.64
N SER A 29 0.00 8.07 4.48
CA SER A 29 1.01 7.58 5.42
C SER A 29 2.24 8.50 5.47
N MET A 30 2.74 8.93 4.31
CA MET A 30 3.88 9.86 4.22
C MET A 30 3.57 11.21 4.88
N LEU A 31 2.41 11.81 4.59
CA LEU A 31 2.00 13.07 5.20
C LEU A 31 1.79 12.92 6.72
N GLY A 32 1.20 11.81 7.14
CA GLY A 32 1.02 11.50 8.56
C GLY A 32 2.36 11.36 9.28
N LEU A 33 3.32 10.62 8.70
CA LEU A 33 4.65 10.42 9.29
C LEU A 33 5.40 11.75 9.45
N LEU A 34 5.35 12.62 8.44
CA LEU A 34 5.91 13.96 8.51
C LEU A 34 5.27 14.78 9.62
N THR A 35 3.94 14.71 9.76
CA THR A 35 3.19 15.43 10.80
C THR A 35 3.54 14.92 12.20
N VAL A 36 3.62 13.61 12.39
CA VAL A 36 4.01 12.98 13.67
C VAL A 36 5.41 13.43 14.08
N LYS A 37 6.37 13.39 13.16
CA LYS A 37 7.76 13.84 13.41
C LYS A 37 7.85 15.34 13.71
N LEU A 38 7.12 16.18 12.95
CA LEU A 38 7.15 17.63 13.12
C LEU A 38 6.55 18.09 14.47
N LEU A 39 5.48 17.44 14.91
CA LEU A 39 4.74 17.83 16.11
C LEU A 39 5.16 17.02 17.36
N GLY A 40 6.10 16.08 17.23
CA GLY A 40 6.54 15.23 18.34
C GLY A 40 5.40 14.37 18.91
N LEU A 41 4.55 13.81 18.05
CA LEU A 41 3.41 13.00 18.46
C LEU A 41 3.84 11.58 18.90
N PRO A 42 2.98 10.83 19.61
CA PRO A 42 3.32 9.50 20.12
C PRO A 42 3.79 8.51 19.03
N ASN A 43 4.81 7.72 19.36
CA ASN A 43 5.44 6.76 18.45
C ASN A 43 4.48 5.65 17.95
N GLU A 44 3.41 5.37 18.68
CA GLU A 44 2.36 4.43 18.29
C GLU A 44 1.65 4.88 16.99
N LEU A 45 1.56 6.19 16.77
CA LEU A 45 1.04 6.75 15.52
C LEU A 45 2.02 6.51 14.37
N GLU A 46 3.33 6.67 14.62
CA GLU A 46 4.37 6.38 13.62
C GLU A 46 4.29 4.92 13.15
N LYS A 47 4.18 3.97 14.08
CA LYS A 47 4.04 2.54 13.75
C LYS A 47 2.82 2.27 12.89
N SER A 48 1.67 2.84 13.25
CA SER A 48 0.41 2.67 12.51
C SER A 48 0.51 3.24 11.08
N LEU A 49 1.21 4.37 10.93
CA LEU A 49 1.43 5.00 9.62
C LEU A 49 2.45 4.23 8.77
N LYS A 50 3.51 3.67 9.38
CA LYS A 50 4.46 2.76 8.71
C LYS A 50 3.74 1.53 8.16
N VAL A 51 2.91 0.87 8.97
CA VAL A 51 2.09 -0.26 8.48
C VAL A 51 1.19 0.15 7.31
N THR A 52 0.61 1.35 7.34
CA THR A 52 -0.21 1.85 6.21
C THR A 52 0.62 2.10 4.96
N HIS A 53 1.84 2.63 5.11
CA HIS A 53 2.81 2.78 4.02
C HIS A 53 3.16 1.41 3.42
N ASP A 54 3.45 0.41 4.25
CA ASP A 54 3.86 -0.91 3.80
C ASP A 54 2.74 -1.65 3.08
N ILE A 55 1.50 -1.54 3.58
CA ILE A 55 0.30 -2.02 2.89
C ILE A 55 0.17 -1.39 1.50
N SER A 56 0.51 -0.11 1.33
CA SER A 56 0.47 0.54 0.01
C SER A 56 1.46 -0.08 -0.96
N HIS A 57 2.67 -0.49 -0.51
CA HIS A 57 3.62 -1.21 -1.37
C HIS A 57 3.18 -2.63 -1.66
N VAL A 58 2.57 -3.33 -0.69
CA VAL A 58 1.95 -4.64 -0.93
C VAL A 58 0.92 -4.56 -2.06
N ILE A 59 0.03 -3.57 -2.03
CA ILE A 59 -0.99 -3.39 -3.08
C ILE A 59 -0.31 -3.12 -4.43
N LYS A 60 0.70 -2.26 -4.47
CA LYS A 60 1.47 -1.95 -5.68
C LYS A 60 2.11 -3.20 -6.29
N ASP A 61 2.73 -4.03 -5.47
CA ASP A 61 3.41 -5.24 -5.94
C ASP A 61 2.42 -6.28 -6.47
N VAL A 62 1.27 -6.44 -5.82
CA VAL A 62 0.18 -7.30 -6.33
C VAL A 62 -0.35 -6.80 -7.67
N LEU A 63 -0.56 -5.48 -7.82
CA LEU A 63 -0.98 -4.89 -9.10
C LEU A 63 0.07 -5.10 -10.20
N ASN A 64 1.35 -5.14 -9.85
CA ASN A 64 2.46 -5.46 -10.77
C ASN A 64 2.60 -6.97 -11.07
N GLY A 65 1.71 -7.80 -10.54
CA GLY A 65 1.65 -9.24 -10.84
C GLY A 65 2.38 -10.14 -9.84
N MET A 66 2.85 -9.61 -8.71
CA MET A 66 3.37 -10.42 -7.61
C MET A 66 2.24 -11.17 -6.90
N SER A 67 2.51 -12.36 -6.37
CA SER A 67 1.51 -13.03 -5.53
C SER A 67 1.31 -12.27 -4.21
N PRO A 68 0.09 -12.26 -3.63
CA PRO A 68 -0.16 -11.57 -2.36
C PRO A 68 0.76 -12.02 -1.23
N SER A 69 1.08 -13.31 -1.15
CA SER A 69 1.95 -13.86 -0.10
C SER A 69 3.40 -13.39 -0.24
N GLU A 70 3.92 -13.30 -1.47
CA GLU A 70 5.25 -12.75 -1.72
C GLU A 70 5.30 -11.25 -1.43
N ALA A 71 4.29 -10.49 -1.86
CA ALA A 71 4.21 -9.05 -1.62
C ALA A 71 4.15 -8.72 -0.12
N ILE A 72 3.34 -9.45 0.65
CA ILE A 72 3.28 -9.33 2.11
C ILE A 72 4.64 -9.68 2.71
N LYS A 73 5.25 -10.78 2.29
CA LYS A 73 6.55 -11.20 2.80
C LYS A 73 7.63 -10.16 2.51
N GLN A 74 7.61 -9.51 1.35
CA GLN A 74 8.62 -8.53 0.96
C GLN A 74 8.48 -7.20 1.70
N ASN A 75 7.26 -6.78 2.03
CA ASN A 75 7.00 -5.43 2.55
C ASN A 75 6.63 -5.39 4.03
N MET A 76 6.23 -6.51 4.63
CA MET A 76 5.66 -6.55 5.99
C MET A 76 6.31 -7.59 6.91
N THR A 77 7.38 -8.27 6.49
CA THR A 77 8.24 -8.93 7.46
C THR A 77 9.11 -7.89 8.14
N GLU A 78 9.30 -8.05 9.44
CA GLU A 78 10.34 -7.31 10.15
C GLU A 78 11.66 -7.64 9.43
N ASP A 79 12.25 -6.64 8.76
CA ASP A 79 13.69 -6.68 8.56
C ASP A 79 14.28 -6.72 9.97
N ASP A 80 15.02 -7.78 10.30
CA ASP A 80 15.95 -7.80 11.44
C ASP A 80 17.13 -6.80 11.20
N GLU A 81 16.87 -5.68 10.53
CA GLU A 81 17.75 -4.54 10.40
C GLU A 81 17.25 -3.48 11.40
N GLU A 82 17.59 -3.72 12.67
CA GLU A 82 18.15 -2.62 13.44
C GLU A 82 19.29 -1.99 12.60
N GLU A 83 19.31 -0.65 12.52
CA GLU A 83 20.32 0.21 11.85
C GLU A 83 20.07 0.42 10.34
N GLU A 84 19.83 1.63 9.81
CA GLU A 84 20.43 2.96 10.08
C GLU A 84 19.43 4.14 10.25
#